data_AF-A0A645DCJ6-F1
#
_entry.id   AF-A0A645DCJ6-F1
#
_cell.length_a   1.000
_cell.length_b   1.000
_cell.length_c   1.000
_cell.angle_alpha   90.00
_cell.angle_beta   90.00
_cell.angle_gamma   90.00
#
_symmetry.space_group_name_H-M   'P 1'
#
loop_
_entity.id
_entity.type
_entity.pdbx_description
1 polymer ?
#
loop_
_entity_poly.entity_id
_entity_poly.type
_entity_poly.pdbx_seq_one_letter_code
_entity_poly.pdbx_strand_id
1 'polypeptide(L)'
;MAALGWSGAMLHLLNHAVLKGGLFLGAGAVANALHGELDIDRMGGLMKRMPWTGTIFSLNALGLAGLPPLNGFVGEFRIYRAAFAGIAGGGGAVWIASLATVVILALIGALAATVYVKAIGAVFLGLPRTPAAEQAKEAPRSLRLVPALLFGLNPLLLLLSPWLVQGFGALTAGWVAPEAAAYASGWCARLVPVLLLLLLLPSGLLIVRAFWSRRRPSETGVTWDCGFARPTARMEYTGSALTAPQLRFMRRVFAPEHEMDLPSEMFPKTGGFNFRIVDLPERLLWGPLFRGFGRLAEKVHKLQSGYLHFYILLMMLALLAMLVWGMFFHAPAAGGR
;
A
#
# COMPACT_ATOMS: atom_id res chain seq x y z
N MET A 1 25.77 2.74 -11.30
CA MET A 1 24.78 1.92 -10.54
C MET A 1 24.03 2.78 -9.52
N ALA A 2 24.73 3.52 -8.65
CA ALA A 2 24.10 4.42 -7.66
C ALA A 2 23.14 5.45 -8.29
N ALA A 3 23.53 6.17 -9.36
CA ALA A 3 22.61 7.10 -10.04
C ALA A 3 21.37 6.43 -10.65
N LEU A 4 21.51 5.20 -11.17
CA LEU A 4 20.39 4.44 -11.72
C LEU A 4 19.40 4.06 -10.63
N GLY A 5 19.91 3.62 -9.47
CA GLY A 5 19.10 3.29 -8.30
C GLY A 5 18.43 4.51 -7.71
N TRP A 6 19.15 5.61 -7.54
CA TRP A 6 18.63 6.88 -7.02
C TRP A 6 17.51 7.45 -7.88
N SER A 7 17.76 7.65 -9.17
CA SER A 7 16.75 8.21 -10.09
C SER A 7 15.54 7.28 -10.25
N GLY A 8 15.76 5.96 -10.23
CA GLY A 8 14.68 4.97 -10.18
C GLY A 8 13.84 5.07 -8.90
N ALA A 9 14.49 5.17 -7.74
CA ALA A 9 13.83 5.31 -6.44
C ALA A 9 13.03 6.61 -6.32
N MET A 10 13.57 7.74 -6.78
CA MET A 10 12.86 9.03 -6.79
C MET A 10 11.64 9.00 -7.73
N LEU A 11 11.80 8.43 -8.92
CA LEU A 11 10.68 8.24 -9.84
C LEU A 11 9.62 7.30 -9.23
N HIS A 12 10.03 6.18 -8.62
CA HIS A 12 9.13 5.26 -7.96
C HIS A 12 8.39 5.91 -6.78
N LEU A 13 9.08 6.74 -5.97
CA LEU A 13 8.48 7.49 -4.88
C LEU A 13 7.39 8.45 -5.37
N LEU A 14 7.67 9.22 -6.43
CA LEU A 14 6.69 10.12 -7.05
C LEU A 14 5.46 9.34 -7.56
N ASN A 15 5.71 8.25 -8.28
CA ASN A 15 4.65 7.39 -8.80
C ASN A 15 3.81 6.78 -7.67
N HIS A 16 4.47 6.27 -6.63
CA HIS A 16 3.82 5.70 -5.46
C HIS A 16 2.97 6.74 -4.73
N ALA A 17 3.43 7.99 -4.59
CA ALA A 17 2.64 9.07 -3.97
C ALA A 17 1.33 9.35 -4.74
N VAL A 18 1.40 9.46 -6.06
CA VAL A 18 0.22 9.73 -6.91
C VAL A 18 -0.75 8.54 -6.90
N LEU A 19 -0.25 7.33 -7.13
CA LEU A 19 -1.05 6.11 -7.20
C LEU A 19 -1.70 5.80 -5.85
N LYS A 20 -0.93 5.83 -4.75
CA LYS A 20 -1.44 5.56 -3.40
C LYS A 20 -2.41 6.64 -2.93
N GLY A 21 -2.15 7.91 -3.26
CA GLY A 21 -3.11 8.99 -3.03
C GLY A 21 -4.44 8.74 -3.74
N GLY A 22 -4.40 8.33 -5.01
CA GLY A 22 -5.59 7.94 -5.77
C GLY A 22 -6.34 6.75 -5.16
N LEU A 23 -5.64 5.76 -4.64
CA LEU A 23 -6.24 4.60 -3.97
C LEU A 23 -6.91 4.97 -2.65
N PHE A 24 -6.28 5.79 -1.81
CA PHE A 24 -6.89 6.23 -0.55
C PHE A 24 -8.15 7.05 -0.78
N LEU A 25 -8.12 7.97 -1.75
CA LEU A 25 -9.31 8.75 -2.09
C LEU A 25 -10.41 7.87 -2.70
N GLY A 26 -10.05 6.87 -3.52
CA GLY A 26 -10.99 5.87 -4.03
C GLY A 26 -11.60 5.01 -2.92
N ALA A 27 -10.79 4.56 -1.95
CA ALA A 27 -11.27 3.84 -0.78
C ALA A 27 -12.17 4.71 0.11
N GLY A 28 -11.84 6.00 0.28
CA GLY A 28 -12.70 6.95 0.97
C GLY A 28 -14.04 7.18 0.26
N ALA A 29 -14.05 7.20 -1.08
CA ALA A 29 -15.27 7.26 -1.87
C ALA A 29 -16.14 6.01 -1.68
N VAL A 30 -15.53 4.82 -1.64
CA VAL A 30 -16.22 3.57 -1.31
C VAL A 30 -16.79 3.61 0.11
N ALA A 31 -15.97 3.94 1.11
CA ALA A 31 -16.41 4.01 2.51
C ALA A 31 -17.59 5.00 2.67
N ASN A 32 -17.53 6.16 2.02
CA ASN A 32 -18.64 7.12 2.03
C ASN A 32 -19.92 6.56 1.38
N ALA A 33 -19.79 5.81 0.28
CA ALA A 33 -20.93 5.19 -0.41
C ALA A 33 -21.55 4.02 0.38
N LEU A 34 -20.80 3.37 1.28
CA LEU A 34 -21.27 2.30 2.16
C LEU A 34 -21.47 2.75 3.62
N HIS A 35 -21.71 4.04 3.87
CA HIS A 35 -22.01 4.57 5.21
C HIS A 35 -20.93 4.27 6.28
N GLY A 36 -19.66 4.30 5.88
CA GLY A 36 -18.52 4.08 6.77
C GLY A 36 -18.12 2.60 6.93
N GLU A 37 -18.66 1.70 6.10
CA GLU A 37 -18.20 0.31 6.10
C GLU A 37 -16.71 0.21 5.70
N LEU A 38 -15.93 -0.47 6.52
CA LEU A 38 -14.50 -0.68 6.33
C LEU A 38 -14.14 -2.17 6.23
N ASP A 39 -15.08 -3.07 6.53
CA ASP A 39 -14.88 -4.50 6.39
C ASP A 39 -15.05 -4.95 4.93
N ILE A 40 -13.93 -5.36 4.32
CA ILE A 40 -13.87 -5.85 2.93
C ILE A 40 -14.79 -7.08 2.73
N ASP A 41 -14.98 -7.92 3.75
CA ASP A 41 -15.81 -9.12 3.62
C ASP A 41 -17.31 -8.79 3.53
N ARG A 42 -17.70 -7.57 3.89
CA ARG A 42 -19.07 -7.04 3.80
C ARG A 42 -19.32 -6.18 2.55
N MET A 43 -18.28 -5.98 1.73
CA MET A 43 -18.35 -5.29 0.44
C MET A 43 -18.65 -6.27 -0.70
N GLY A 44 -18.62 -5.82 -1.95
CA GLY A 44 -18.79 -6.66 -3.15
C GLY A 44 -19.64 -6.01 -4.23
N GLY A 45 -19.40 -6.37 -5.49
CA GLY A 45 -20.21 -5.96 -6.64
C GLY A 45 -20.22 -4.46 -6.97
N LEU A 46 -19.31 -3.69 -6.37
CA LEU A 46 -19.30 -2.23 -6.53
C LEU A 46 -18.91 -1.75 -7.92
N MET A 47 -18.26 -2.57 -8.76
CA MET A 47 -17.89 -2.18 -10.13
C MET A 47 -19.11 -1.81 -10.98
N LYS A 48 -20.27 -2.43 -10.75
CA LYS A 48 -21.52 -2.10 -11.46
C LYS A 48 -22.22 -0.87 -10.89
N ARG A 49 -21.99 -0.56 -9.61
CA ARG A 49 -22.66 0.51 -8.85
C ARG A 49 -21.89 1.83 -8.87
N MET A 50 -20.57 1.72 -8.85
CA MET A 50 -19.59 2.81 -8.85
C MET A 50 -18.53 2.57 -9.94
N PRO A 51 -18.92 2.45 -11.22
CA PRO A 51 -18.00 2.06 -12.30
C PRO A 51 -16.84 3.04 -12.47
N TRP A 52 -17.05 4.32 -12.16
CA TRP A 52 -16.00 5.33 -12.29
C TRP A 52 -14.96 5.16 -11.18
N THR A 53 -15.42 5.09 -9.91
CA THR A 53 -14.52 4.88 -8.76
C THR A 53 -13.81 3.53 -8.87
N GLY A 54 -14.53 2.46 -9.22
CA GLY A 54 -13.97 1.12 -9.35
C GLY A 54 -12.92 1.01 -10.46
N THR A 55 -13.14 1.65 -11.61
CA THR A 55 -12.17 1.65 -12.72
C THR A 55 -10.89 2.39 -12.33
N ILE A 56 -11.01 3.61 -11.77
CA ILE A 56 -9.83 4.41 -11.37
C ILE A 56 -9.06 3.75 -10.23
N PHE A 57 -9.77 3.20 -9.23
CA PHE A 57 -9.14 2.44 -8.16
C PHE A 57 -8.37 1.24 -8.74
N SER A 58 -9.01 0.46 -9.62
CA SER A 58 -8.37 -0.72 -10.22
C SER A 58 -7.13 -0.35 -11.05
N LEU A 59 -7.20 0.70 -11.86
CA LEU A 59 -6.04 1.14 -12.66
C LEU A 59 -4.90 1.68 -11.78
N ASN A 60 -5.20 2.42 -10.72
CA ASN A 60 -4.18 2.85 -9.76
C ASN A 60 -3.57 1.66 -9.01
N ALA A 61 -4.38 0.65 -8.66
CA ALA A 61 -3.93 -0.56 -7.98
C ALA A 61 -3.01 -1.41 -8.87
N LEU A 62 -3.37 -1.60 -10.14
CA LEU A 62 -2.51 -2.26 -11.13
C LEU A 62 -1.22 -1.47 -11.35
N GLY A 63 -1.30 -0.13 -11.34
CA GLY A 63 -0.12 0.73 -11.49
C GLY A 63 0.83 0.61 -10.32
N LEU A 64 0.28 0.52 -9.10
CA LEU A 64 1.05 0.37 -7.87
C LEU A 64 1.60 -1.04 -7.67
N ALA A 65 0.95 -2.05 -8.26
CA ALA A 65 1.49 -3.40 -8.40
C ALA A 65 2.61 -3.52 -9.45
N GLY A 66 2.96 -2.42 -10.14
CA GLY A 66 4.08 -2.40 -11.08
C GLY A 66 3.80 -3.12 -12.41
N LEU A 67 2.54 -3.27 -12.84
CA LEU A 67 2.25 -3.93 -14.11
C LEU A 67 2.69 -3.05 -15.31
N PRO A 68 3.43 -3.60 -16.30
CA PRO A 68 3.53 -2.97 -17.61
C PRO A 68 2.11 -2.94 -18.21
N PRO A 69 1.57 -1.81 -18.72
CA PRO A 69 2.21 -0.58 -19.23
C PRO A 69 2.16 0.65 -18.31
N LEU A 70 1.83 0.47 -17.03
CA LEU A 70 1.48 1.59 -16.15
C LEU A 70 2.73 2.30 -15.61
N ASN A 71 2.56 3.56 -15.22
CA ASN A 71 3.65 4.44 -14.81
C ASN A 71 4.49 3.86 -13.65
N GLY A 72 3.87 3.18 -12.68
CA GLY A 72 4.57 2.58 -11.53
C GLY A 72 5.69 1.61 -11.93
N PHE A 73 5.54 0.90 -13.06
CA PHE A 73 6.55 -0.03 -13.58
C PHE A 73 7.89 0.63 -13.90
N VAL A 74 7.89 1.88 -14.42
CA VAL A 74 9.11 2.53 -14.91
C VAL A 74 10.12 2.78 -13.78
N GLY A 75 9.64 3.22 -12.61
CA GLY A 75 10.48 3.47 -11.44
C GLY A 75 11.01 2.16 -10.84
N GLU A 76 10.12 1.18 -10.65
CA GLU A 76 10.48 -0.12 -10.07
C GLU A 76 11.45 -0.91 -10.96
N PHE A 77 11.18 -0.98 -12.26
CA PHE A 77 12.05 -1.64 -13.22
C PHE A 77 13.44 -1.02 -13.28
N ARG A 78 13.57 0.29 -13.03
CA ARG A 78 14.88 0.93 -12.91
C ARG A 78 15.66 0.50 -11.69
N ILE A 79 15.00 0.33 -10.55
CA ILE A 79 15.63 -0.20 -9.34
C ILE A 79 16.15 -1.61 -9.62
N TYR A 80 15.33 -2.46 -10.27
CA TYR A 80 15.78 -3.77 -10.74
C TYR A 80 16.99 -3.70 -11.67
N ARG A 81 16.99 -2.83 -12.67
CA ARG A 81 18.15 -2.68 -13.58
C ARG A 81 19.40 -2.20 -12.87
N ALA A 82 19.27 -1.30 -11.90
CA ALA A 82 20.40 -0.85 -11.09
C ALA A 82 20.98 -2.01 -10.26
N ALA A 83 20.11 -2.84 -9.68
CA ALA A 83 20.50 -4.03 -8.95
C ALA A 83 21.13 -5.10 -9.86
N PHE A 84 20.54 -5.41 -11.02
CA PHE A 84 21.13 -6.35 -11.98
C PHE A 84 22.50 -5.88 -12.49
N ALA A 85 22.67 -4.58 -12.74
CA ALA A 85 23.99 -4.04 -13.05
C ALA A 85 24.98 -4.26 -11.89
N GLY A 86 24.54 -4.06 -10.65
CA GLY A 86 25.33 -4.32 -9.44
C GLY A 86 25.70 -5.79 -9.24
N ILE A 87 24.86 -6.73 -9.67
CA ILE A 87 25.17 -8.17 -9.66
C ILE A 87 26.18 -8.49 -10.76
N ALA A 88 26.01 -7.94 -11.96
CA ALA A 88 26.84 -8.25 -13.12
C ALA A 88 28.26 -7.66 -13.05
N GLY A 89 28.42 -6.48 -12.43
CA GLY A 89 29.68 -5.75 -12.41
C GLY A 89 30.20 -5.34 -11.03
N GLY A 90 29.47 -5.64 -9.95
CA GLY A 90 29.87 -5.32 -8.58
C GLY A 90 30.48 -6.51 -7.84
N GLY A 91 31.46 -6.24 -6.97
CA GLY A 91 32.05 -7.23 -6.06
C GLY A 91 31.62 -7.02 -4.60
N GLY A 92 31.85 -8.05 -3.77
CA GLY A 92 31.69 -7.98 -2.31
C GLY A 92 30.32 -7.46 -1.86
N ALA A 93 30.33 -6.36 -1.08
CA ALA A 93 29.13 -5.77 -0.50
C ALA A 93 28.11 -5.28 -1.56
N VAL A 94 28.56 -4.78 -2.72
CA VAL A 94 27.67 -4.29 -3.79
C VAL A 94 26.86 -5.44 -4.38
N TRP A 95 27.50 -6.59 -4.57
CA TRP A 95 26.84 -7.79 -5.07
C TRP A 95 25.74 -8.27 -4.11
N ILE A 96 26.08 -8.37 -2.81
CA ILE A 96 25.13 -8.80 -1.76
C ILE A 96 23.94 -7.84 -1.66
N ALA A 97 24.20 -6.52 -1.61
CA ALA A 97 23.15 -5.51 -1.54
C ALA A 97 22.24 -5.53 -2.77
N SER A 98 22.82 -5.75 -3.96
CA SER A 98 22.07 -5.83 -5.21
C SER A 98 21.20 -7.09 -5.27
N LEU A 99 21.74 -8.24 -4.87
CA LEU A 99 20.96 -9.48 -4.78
C LEU A 99 19.81 -9.34 -3.78
N ALA A 100 20.09 -8.79 -2.59
CA ALA A 100 19.07 -8.53 -1.59
C ALA A 100 17.98 -7.60 -2.12
N THR A 101 18.34 -6.56 -2.87
CA THR A 101 17.38 -5.65 -3.50
C THR A 101 16.45 -6.38 -4.46
N VAL A 102 16.98 -7.24 -5.34
CA VAL A 102 16.15 -8.01 -6.29
C VAL A 102 15.17 -8.93 -5.55
N VAL A 103 15.65 -9.67 -4.55
CA VAL A 103 14.83 -10.62 -3.78
C VAL A 103 13.74 -9.88 -2.99
N ILE A 104 14.09 -8.83 -2.26
CA ILE A 104 13.14 -8.06 -1.45
C ILE A 104 12.09 -7.41 -2.34
N LEU A 105 12.51 -6.77 -3.44
CA LEU A 105 11.59 -6.11 -4.36
C LEU A 105 10.63 -7.12 -5.00
N ALA A 106 11.12 -8.33 -5.36
CA ALA A 106 10.26 -9.38 -5.92
C ALA A 106 9.21 -9.88 -4.91
N LEU A 107 9.59 -10.03 -3.64
CA LEU A 107 8.66 -10.40 -2.57
C LEU A 107 7.60 -9.30 -2.35
N ILE A 108 8.02 -8.03 -2.33
CA ILE A 108 7.11 -6.88 -2.21
C ILE A 108 6.15 -6.83 -3.40
N GLY A 109 6.64 -7.02 -4.62
CA GLY A 109 5.81 -7.05 -5.83
C GLY A 109 4.77 -8.18 -5.80
N ALA A 110 5.16 -9.39 -5.38
CA ALA A 110 4.24 -10.52 -5.24
C ALA A 110 3.16 -10.26 -4.17
N LEU A 111 3.54 -9.67 -3.03
CA LEU A 111 2.60 -9.26 -1.99
C LEU A 111 1.65 -8.16 -2.48
N ALA A 112 2.19 -7.14 -3.16
CA ALA A 112 1.41 -6.04 -3.72
C ALA A 112 0.37 -6.57 -4.73
N ALA A 113 0.77 -7.44 -5.64
CA ALA A 113 -0.14 -8.10 -6.58
C ALA A 113 -1.26 -8.86 -5.85
N THR A 114 -0.92 -9.62 -4.81
CA THR A 114 -1.91 -10.37 -4.01
C THR A 114 -2.90 -9.44 -3.30
N VAL A 115 -2.40 -8.37 -2.67
CA VAL A 115 -3.22 -7.38 -1.95
C VAL A 115 -4.17 -6.65 -2.91
N TYR A 116 -3.69 -6.24 -4.08
CA TYR A 116 -4.50 -5.51 -5.04
C TYR A 116 -5.48 -6.42 -5.78
N VAL A 117 -5.14 -7.67 -6.06
CA VAL A 117 -6.09 -8.68 -6.53
C VAL A 117 -7.18 -8.91 -5.49
N LYS A 118 -6.83 -8.99 -4.20
CA LYS A 118 -7.82 -9.07 -3.11
C LYS A 118 -8.72 -7.86 -3.05
N ALA A 119 -8.15 -6.65 -3.06
CA ALA A 119 -8.91 -5.41 -2.98
C ALA A 119 -9.89 -5.29 -4.17
N ILE A 120 -9.41 -5.50 -5.40
CA ILE A 120 -10.26 -5.42 -6.60
C ILE A 120 -11.33 -6.52 -6.59
N GLY A 121 -10.93 -7.76 -6.33
CA GLY A 121 -11.81 -8.93 -6.36
C GLY A 121 -12.90 -8.90 -5.30
N ALA A 122 -12.55 -8.62 -4.04
CA ALA A 122 -13.49 -8.68 -2.93
C ALA A 122 -14.41 -7.45 -2.88
N VAL A 123 -13.91 -6.25 -3.21
CA VAL A 123 -14.66 -5.00 -3.07
C VAL A 123 -15.50 -4.69 -4.31
N PHE A 124 -14.91 -4.83 -5.51
CA PHE A 124 -15.54 -4.34 -6.74
C PHE A 124 -16.19 -5.44 -7.58
N LEU A 125 -15.67 -6.66 -7.57
CA LEU A 125 -16.23 -7.79 -8.33
C LEU A 125 -17.26 -8.57 -7.50
N GLY A 126 -17.96 -9.50 -8.14
CA GLY A 126 -19.00 -10.32 -7.52
C GLY A 126 -20.34 -9.61 -7.35
N LEU A 127 -21.10 -10.06 -6.35
CA LEU A 127 -22.42 -9.59 -5.95
C LEU A 127 -22.31 -8.72 -4.69
N PRO A 128 -23.23 -7.75 -4.53
CA PRO A 128 -23.28 -6.97 -3.30
C PRO A 128 -23.66 -7.87 -2.12
N ARG A 129 -22.82 -7.90 -1.09
CA ARG A 129 -23.02 -8.73 0.12
C ARG A 129 -23.91 -8.08 1.18
N THR A 130 -24.09 -6.76 1.10
CA THR A 130 -24.89 -5.97 2.04
C THR A 130 -25.89 -5.07 1.31
N PRO A 131 -27.00 -4.68 1.97
CA PRO A 131 -27.94 -3.71 1.41
C PRO A 131 -27.28 -2.37 1.08
N ALA A 132 -26.28 -1.95 1.87
CA ALA A 132 -25.49 -0.76 1.61
C ALA A 132 -24.69 -0.88 0.29
N ALA A 133 -24.01 -2.01 0.06
CA ALA A 133 -23.32 -2.27 -1.20
C ALA A 133 -24.28 -2.36 -2.40
N GLU A 134 -25.48 -2.91 -2.18
CA GLU A 134 -26.51 -3.00 -3.23
C GLU A 134 -27.07 -1.63 -3.60
N GLN A 135 -27.26 -0.74 -2.64
CA GLN A 135 -27.80 0.60 -2.86
C GLN A 135 -26.72 1.66 -3.13
N ALA A 136 -25.44 1.25 -3.12
CA ALA A 136 -24.31 2.13 -3.35
C ALA A 136 -24.47 2.89 -4.67
N LYS A 137 -24.07 4.17 -4.63
CA LYS A 137 -24.07 5.06 -5.79
C LYS A 137 -22.71 5.70 -5.93
N GLU A 138 -22.40 6.09 -7.16
CA GLU A 138 -21.17 6.81 -7.46
C GLU A 138 -21.00 8.04 -6.57
N ALA A 139 -19.76 8.29 -6.15
CA ALA A 139 -19.44 9.39 -5.25
C ALA A 139 -19.82 10.76 -5.85
N PRO A 140 -20.10 11.77 -5.00
CA PRO A 140 -20.35 13.13 -5.49
C PRO A 140 -19.14 13.66 -6.28
N ARG A 141 -19.38 14.60 -7.20
CA ARG A 141 -18.33 15.10 -8.12
C ARG A 141 -17.12 15.68 -7.38
N SER A 142 -17.35 16.33 -6.23
CA SER A 142 -16.29 16.87 -5.37
C SER A 142 -15.28 15.80 -4.94
N LEU A 143 -15.77 14.62 -4.55
CA LEU A 143 -14.94 13.50 -4.10
C LEU A 143 -14.27 12.74 -5.25
N ARG A 144 -14.80 12.89 -6.47
CA ARG A 144 -14.23 12.29 -7.69
C ARG A 144 -13.17 13.15 -8.35
N LEU A 145 -13.21 14.46 -8.20
CA LEU A 145 -12.32 15.36 -8.93
C LEU A 145 -10.83 15.07 -8.65
N VAL A 146 -10.44 14.93 -7.38
CA VAL A 146 -9.03 14.70 -7.00
C VAL A 146 -8.51 13.34 -7.48
N PRO A 147 -9.21 12.20 -7.27
CA PRO A 147 -8.80 10.93 -7.89
C PRO A 147 -8.70 11.00 -9.41
N ALA A 148 -9.59 11.75 -10.08
CA ALA A 148 -9.56 11.93 -11.53
C ALA A 148 -8.26 12.63 -11.97
N LEU A 149 -7.90 13.70 -11.27
CA LEU A 149 -6.68 14.45 -11.53
C LEU A 149 -5.45 13.57 -11.32
N LEU A 150 -5.34 12.90 -10.16
CA LEU A 150 -4.22 11.99 -9.88
C LEU A 150 -4.12 10.87 -10.91
N PHE A 151 -5.26 10.31 -11.33
CA PHE A 151 -5.28 9.32 -12.40
C PHE A 151 -4.79 9.90 -13.74
N GLY A 152 -5.22 11.12 -14.09
CA GLY A 152 -4.77 11.85 -15.28
C GLY A 152 -3.28 12.23 -15.25
N LEU A 153 -2.67 12.38 -14.07
CA LEU A 153 -1.23 12.59 -13.93
C LEU A 153 -0.42 11.34 -14.34
N ASN A 154 -0.96 10.13 -14.21
CA ASN A 154 -0.20 8.89 -14.50
C ASN A 154 0.35 8.81 -15.94
N PRO A 155 -0.44 9.01 -17.01
CA PRO A 155 0.12 9.01 -18.37
C PRO A 155 1.09 10.17 -18.59
N LEU A 156 0.88 11.33 -17.97
CA LEU A 156 1.81 12.45 -18.04
C LEU A 156 3.15 12.11 -17.39
N LEU A 157 3.15 11.49 -16.21
CA LEU A 157 4.36 11.04 -15.52
C LEU A 157 5.10 9.95 -16.31
N LEU A 158 4.36 9.05 -16.97
CA LEU A 158 4.95 8.07 -17.88
C LEU A 158 5.70 8.77 -19.03
N LEU A 159 5.05 9.73 -19.69
CA LEU A 159 5.65 10.52 -20.77
C LEU A 159 6.87 11.30 -20.28
N LEU A 160 6.75 11.99 -19.15
CA LEU A 160 7.80 12.84 -18.58
C LEU A 160 8.95 12.06 -17.93
N SER A 161 8.82 10.74 -17.77
CA SER A 161 9.80 9.91 -17.08
C SER A 161 11.25 10.04 -17.57
N PRO A 162 11.59 10.24 -18.87
CA PRO A 162 12.97 10.47 -19.29
C PRO A 162 13.56 11.75 -18.71
N TRP A 163 12.80 12.85 -18.72
CA TRP A 163 13.22 14.15 -18.21
C TRP A 163 13.26 14.18 -16.68
N LEU A 164 12.28 13.56 -16.02
CA LEU A 164 12.28 13.41 -14.56
C LEU A 164 13.52 12.64 -14.08
N VAL A 165 13.89 11.56 -14.77
CA VAL A 165 15.09 10.79 -14.44
C VAL A 165 16.36 11.59 -14.67
N GLN A 166 16.42 12.38 -15.75
CA GLN A 166 17.55 13.28 -15.98
C GLN A 166 17.66 14.32 -14.86
N GLY A 167 16.55 14.94 -14.46
CA GLY A 167 16.48 15.91 -13.37
C GLY A 167 16.90 15.30 -12.02
N PHE A 168 16.34 14.16 -11.64
CA PHE A 168 16.72 13.46 -10.42
C PHE A 168 18.18 13.01 -10.43
N GLY A 169 18.71 12.63 -11.60
CA GLY A 169 20.13 12.35 -11.78
C GLY A 169 21.00 13.59 -11.56
N ALA A 170 20.61 14.74 -12.11
CA ALA A 170 21.34 16.00 -11.95
C ALA A 170 21.43 16.46 -10.49
N LEU A 171 20.45 16.13 -9.64
CA LEU A 171 20.52 16.40 -8.18
C LEU A 171 21.67 15.68 -7.47
N THR A 172 22.25 14.67 -8.12
CA THR A 172 23.42 13.92 -7.62
C THR A 172 24.71 14.28 -8.38
N ALA A 173 24.68 15.34 -9.19
CA ALA A 173 25.87 15.88 -9.85
C ALA A 173 26.89 16.31 -8.78
N GLY A 174 28.00 15.58 -8.70
CA GLY A 174 29.00 15.69 -7.64
C GLY A 174 29.28 14.36 -6.94
N TRP A 175 28.28 13.48 -6.88
CA TRP A 175 28.39 12.12 -6.34
C TRP A 175 28.40 11.07 -7.45
N VAL A 176 27.85 11.41 -8.62
CA VAL A 176 27.79 10.52 -9.78
C VAL A 176 28.15 11.24 -11.07
N ALA A 177 28.79 10.51 -11.98
CA ALA A 177 29.20 10.96 -13.30
C ALA A 177 27.98 11.38 -14.15
N PRO A 178 27.99 12.57 -14.79
CA PRO A 178 26.87 13.09 -15.61
C PRO A 178 26.43 12.14 -16.73
N GLU A 179 27.36 11.38 -17.31
CA GLU A 179 27.12 10.41 -18.39
C GLU A 179 26.16 9.31 -17.93
N ALA A 180 26.20 8.95 -16.64
CA ALA A 180 25.32 7.93 -16.08
C ALA A 180 23.85 8.40 -16.05
N ALA A 181 23.60 9.69 -15.79
CA ALA A 181 22.26 10.28 -15.81
C ALA A 181 21.71 10.39 -17.24
N ALA A 182 22.55 10.78 -18.20
CA ALA A 182 22.18 10.82 -19.62
C ALA A 182 21.83 9.43 -20.17
N TYR A 183 22.63 8.41 -19.85
CA TYR A 183 22.35 7.02 -20.21
C TYR A 183 21.02 6.52 -19.60
N ALA A 184 20.76 6.86 -18.33
CA ALA A 184 19.52 6.50 -17.64
C ALA A 184 18.29 7.11 -18.32
N SER A 185 18.37 8.38 -18.70
CA SER A 185 17.29 9.12 -19.38
C SER A 185 17.01 8.54 -20.77
N GLY A 186 18.05 8.35 -21.59
CA GLY A 186 17.93 7.82 -22.94
C GLY A 186 17.29 6.42 -22.98
N TRP A 187 17.54 5.60 -21.97
CA TRP A 187 16.85 4.31 -21.87
C TRP A 187 15.36 4.46 -21.55
N CYS A 188 14.97 5.40 -20.69
CA CYS A 188 13.55 5.71 -20.49
C CYS A 188 12.87 6.10 -21.78
N ALA A 189 13.52 6.98 -22.55
CA ALA A 189 12.97 7.47 -23.80
C ALA A 189 12.70 6.34 -24.80
N ARG A 190 13.45 5.23 -24.73
CA ARG A 190 13.21 4.01 -25.53
C ARG A 190 12.11 3.12 -24.95
N LEU A 191 11.98 3.05 -23.62
CA LEU A 191 10.94 2.25 -22.97
C LEU A 191 9.54 2.86 -23.10
N VAL A 192 9.44 4.19 -22.98
CA VAL A 192 8.16 4.91 -22.96
C VAL A 192 7.29 4.59 -24.18
N PRO A 193 7.77 4.63 -25.43
CA PRO A 193 6.96 4.26 -26.60
C PRO A 193 6.42 2.82 -26.54
N VAL A 194 7.20 1.87 -26.01
CA VAL A 194 6.77 0.47 -25.85
C VAL A 194 5.63 0.37 -24.83
N LEU A 195 5.75 1.08 -23.69
CA LEU A 195 4.69 1.10 -22.68
C LEU A 195 3.43 1.83 -23.20
N LEU A 196 3.60 2.93 -23.92
CA LEU A 196 2.47 3.61 -24.56
C LEU A 196 1.77 2.70 -25.58
N LEU A 197 2.52 1.94 -26.38
CA LEU A 197 1.94 0.97 -27.31
C LEU A 197 1.15 -0.11 -26.57
N LEU A 198 1.72 -0.67 -25.50
CA LEU A 198 1.08 -1.67 -24.66
C LEU A 198 -0.15 -1.13 -23.91
N LEU A 199 -0.25 0.19 -23.70
CA LEU A 199 -1.43 0.84 -23.15
C LEU A 199 -2.48 1.13 -24.23
N LEU A 200 -2.06 1.77 -25.32
CA LEU A 200 -2.94 2.28 -26.37
C LEU A 200 -3.55 1.17 -27.23
N LEU A 201 -2.83 0.07 -27.47
CA LEU A 201 -3.32 -1.01 -28.33
C LEU A 201 -4.53 -1.74 -27.71
N PRO A 202 -4.49 -2.21 -26.44
CA PRO A 202 -5.66 -2.77 -25.78
C PRO A 202 -6.79 -1.73 -25.62
N SER A 203 -6.47 -0.49 -25.24
CA SER A 203 -7.48 0.57 -25.13
C SER A 203 -8.18 0.85 -26.47
N GLY A 204 -7.43 0.88 -27.58
CA GLY A 204 -7.96 1.03 -28.93
C GLY A 204 -8.85 -0.14 -29.31
N LEU A 205 -8.43 -1.38 -29.04
CA LEU A 205 -9.24 -2.58 -29.28
C LEU A 205 -10.54 -2.56 -28.48
N LEU A 206 -10.51 -2.11 -27.22
CA LEU A 206 -11.71 -1.96 -26.39
C LEU A 206 -12.65 -0.88 -26.94
N ILE A 207 -12.13 0.24 -27.44
CA ILE A 207 -12.93 1.29 -28.08
C ILE A 207 -13.57 0.77 -29.37
N VAL A 208 -12.80 0.09 -30.23
CA VAL A 208 -13.32 -0.52 -31.47
C VAL A 208 -14.38 -1.56 -31.16
N ARG A 209 -14.11 -2.45 -30.19
CA ARG A 209 -15.09 -3.43 -29.71
C ARG A 209 -16.36 -2.74 -29.23
N ALA A 210 -16.24 -1.71 -28.39
CA ALA A 210 -17.38 -0.96 -27.87
C ALA A 210 -18.16 -0.25 -28.97
N PHE A 211 -17.48 0.25 -30.01
CA PHE A 211 -18.13 0.88 -31.17
C PHE A 211 -18.89 -0.15 -32.01
N TRP A 212 -18.31 -1.31 -32.30
CA TRP A 212 -18.96 -2.37 -33.07
C TRP A 212 -20.08 -3.09 -32.31
N SER A 213 -19.95 -3.24 -30.99
CA SER A 213 -20.97 -3.90 -30.17
C SER A 213 -22.24 -3.05 -30.00
N ARG A 214 -22.19 -1.73 -30.23
CA ARG A 214 -23.38 -0.85 -30.16
C ARG A 214 -24.51 -1.26 -31.11
N ARG A 215 -24.17 -1.94 -32.22
CA ARG A 215 -25.13 -2.36 -33.25
C ARG A 215 -25.57 -3.82 -33.10
N ARG A 216 -25.01 -4.57 -32.14
CA ARG A 216 -25.37 -5.97 -31.91
C ARG A 216 -26.38 -6.08 -30.77
N PRO A 217 -27.43 -6.90 -30.90
CA PRO A 217 -28.29 -7.22 -29.77
C PRO A 217 -27.44 -7.87 -28.66
N SER A 218 -27.55 -7.35 -27.44
CA SER A 218 -26.88 -7.90 -26.25
C SER A 218 -27.86 -8.81 -25.54
N GLU A 219 -27.59 -10.11 -25.50
CA GLU A 219 -28.36 -11.04 -24.69
C GLU A 219 -27.77 -11.10 -23.27
N THR A 220 -28.62 -10.88 -22.28
CA THR A 220 -28.26 -11.10 -20.87
C THR A 220 -28.69 -12.51 -20.48
N GLY A 221 -27.73 -13.43 -20.43
CA GLY A 221 -27.95 -14.79 -19.93
C GLY A 221 -27.57 -14.95 -18.46
N VAL A 222 -27.92 -16.10 -17.90
CA VAL A 222 -27.41 -16.53 -16.59
C VAL A 222 -25.92 -16.85 -16.75
N THR A 223 -25.08 -16.26 -15.90
CA THR A 223 -23.67 -16.66 -15.80
C THR A 223 -23.58 -18.07 -15.27
N TRP A 224 -22.57 -18.86 -15.70
CA TRP A 224 -22.35 -20.21 -15.17
C TRP A 224 -22.43 -20.23 -13.64
N ASP A 225 -23.48 -20.85 -13.12
CA ASP A 225 -23.87 -20.84 -11.71
C ASP A 225 -23.54 -22.19 -11.04
N CYS A 226 -22.70 -23.02 -11.68
CA CYS A 226 -22.39 -24.38 -11.22
C CYS A 226 -23.64 -25.24 -10.96
N GLY A 227 -24.77 -24.94 -11.59
CA GLY A 227 -26.05 -25.64 -11.40
C GLY A 227 -26.95 -25.05 -10.31
N PHE A 228 -26.61 -23.89 -9.72
CA PHE A 228 -27.44 -23.22 -8.72
C PHE A 228 -28.55 -22.39 -9.37
N ALA A 229 -29.82 -22.76 -9.13
CA ALA A 229 -30.97 -22.04 -9.70
C ALA A 229 -31.04 -20.52 -9.35
N ARG A 230 -30.45 -20.09 -8.22
CA ARG A 230 -30.34 -18.69 -7.80
C ARG A 230 -29.05 -18.47 -6.97
N PRO A 231 -27.92 -18.11 -7.59
CA PRO A 231 -26.71 -17.80 -6.84
C PRO A 231 -26.95 -16.58 -5.94
N THR A 232 -26.46 -16.65 -4.70
CA THR A 232 -26.55 -15.56 -3.71
C THR A 232 -25.16 -15.09 -3.33
N ALA A 233 -25.05 -13.88 -2.79
CA ALA A 233 -23.77 -13.31 -2.36
C ALA A 233 -23.05 -14.16 -1.27
N ARG A 234 -23.77 -15.07 -0.58
CA ARG A 234 -23.20 -16.03 0.39
C ARG A 234 -22.34 -17.12 -0.27
N MET A 235 -22.51 -17.37 -1.56
CA MET A 235 -21.78 -18.39 -2.31
C MET A 235 -20.46 -17.84 -2.89
N GLU A 236 -20.18 -16.54 -2.72
CA GLU A 236 -18.98 -15.91 -3.25
C GLU A 236 -17.80 -15.94 -2.29
N TYR A 237 -16.59 -15.92 -2.86
CA TYR A 237 -15.37 -15.75 -2.07
C TYR A 237 -15.34 -14.35 -1.43
N THR A 238 -15.20 -14.33 -0.11
CA THR A 238 -14.86 -13.11 0.65
C THR A 238 -13.38 -12.76 0.47
N GLY A 239 -12.99 -11.56 0.90
CA GLY A 239 -11.59 -11.16 0.89
C GLY A 239 -10.73 -12.06 1.79
N SER A 240 -11.27 -12.48 2.94
CA SER A 240 -10.60 -13.44 3.83
C SER A 240 -10.45 -14.81 3.17
N ALA A 241 -11.49 -15.33 2.53
CA ALA A 241 -11.45 -16.62 1.83
C ALA A 241 -10.44 -16.64 0.68
N LEU A 242 -10.37 -15.55 -0.10
CA LEU A 242 -9.42 -15.41 -1.22
C LEU A 242 -7.96 -15.48 -0.77
N THR A 243 -7.65 -14.96 0.43
CA THR A 243 -6.29 -14.98 1.00
C THR A 243 -6.00 -16.14 1.94
N ALA A 244 -6.98 -17.01 2.19
CA ALA A 244 -6.83 -18.12 3.14
C ALA A 244 -5.71 -19.11 2.76
N PRO A 245 -5.50 -19.50 1.48
CA PRO A 245 -4.38 -20.35 1.11
C PRO A 245 -3.01 -19.75 1.44
N GLN A 246 -2.81 -18.46 1.11
CA GLN A 246 -1.57 -17.73 1.35
C GLN A 246 -1.29 -17.61 2.85
N LEU A 247 -2.34 -17.34 3.64
CA LEU A 247 -2.18 -17.21 5.07
C LEU A 247 -1.90 -18.55 5.77
N ARG A 248 -2.47 -19.65 5.28
CA ARG A 248 -2.12 -21.00 5.77
C ARG A 248 -0.65 -21.31 5.58
N PHE A 249 -0.07 -20.92 4.44
CA PHE A 249 1.36 -21.04 4.19
C PHE A 249 2.18 -20.19 5.16
N MET A 250 1.71 -18.97 5.47
CA MET A 250 2.41 -18.01 6.35
C MET A 250 1.99 -18.08 7.82
N ARG A 251 1.29 -19.14 8.25
CA ARG A 251 0.72 -19.27 9.60
C ARG A 251 1.77 -19.13 10.70
N ARG A 252 3.00 -19.60 10.47
CA ARG A 252 4.10 -19.48 11.44
C ARG A 252 4.58 -18.03 11.63
N VAL A 253 4.44 -17.21 10.60
CA VAL A 253 4.90 -15.81 10.61
C VAL A 253 3.83 -14.91 11.23
N PHE A 254 2.56 -15.05 10.80
CA PHE A 254 1.49 -14.16 11.24
C PHE A 254 0.66 -14.68 12.42
N ALA A 255 0.81 -15.97 12.79
CA ALA A 255 0.13 -16.60 13.92
C ALA A 255 -1.35 -16.19 14.07
N PRO A 256 -2.19 -16.41 13.03
CA PRO A 256 -3.58 -15.97 13.03
C PRO A 256 -4.37 -16.59 14.18
N GLU A 257 -5.17 -15.76 14.84
CA GLU A 257 -6.11 -16.16 15.88
C GLU A 257 -7.47 -16.43 15.26
N HIS A 258 -8.05 -17.59 15.59
CA HIS A 258 -9.33 -18.04 15.10
C HIS A 258 -10.26 -18.24 16.29
N GLU A 259 -11.40 -17.56 16.28
CA GLU A 259 -12.49 -17.83 17.21
C GLU A 259 -13.65 -18.37 16.39
N MET A 260 -13.99 -19.64 16.63
CA MET A 260 -15.05 -20.34 15.94
C MET A 260 -16.17 -20.61 16.93
N ASP A 261 -17.32 -19.98 16.70
CA ASP A 261 -18.55 -20.34 17.38
C ASP A 261 -19.20 -21.49 16.59
N LEU A 262 -18.73 -22.70 16.92
CA LEU A 262 -19.19 -23.94 16.32
C LEU A 262 -20.57 -24.28 16.85
N PRO A 263 -21.61 -24.26 16.00
CA PRO A 263 -22.94 -24.57 16.48
C PRO A 263 -23.06 -26.04 16.87
N SER A 264 -23.73 -26.31 17.99
CA SER A 264 -23.93 -27.66 18.51
C SER A 264 -25.02 -28.45 17.77
N GLU A 265 -25.89 -27.76 17.03
CA GLU A 265 -27.02 -28.35 16.31
C GLU A 265 -26.68 -28.64 14.84
N MET A 266 -27.33 -29.66 14.25
CA MET A 266 -27.14 -30.02 12.84
C MET A 266 -27.64 -28.96 11.84
N PHE A 267 -28.59 -28.10 12.23
CA PHE A 267 -29.13 -27.01 11.41
C PHE A 267 -29.13 -25.67 12.15
N PRO A 268 -27.93 -25.13 12.40
CA PRO A 268 -27.80 -24.00 13.29
C PRO A 268 -28.30 -22.71 12.64
N LYS A 269 -29.11 -21.96 13.40
CA LYS A 269 -29.60 -20.64 12.97
C LYS A 269 -28.54 -19.55 13.07
N THR A 270 -27.54 -19.76 13.94
CA THR A 270 -26.44 -18.85 14.22
C THR A 270 -25.13 -19.61 14.21
N GLY A 271 -24.08 -18.99 13.69
CA GLY A 271 -22.72 -19.50 13.67
C GLY A 271 -21.79 -18.37 13.28
N GLY A 272 -20.69 -18.23 14.00
CA GLY A 272 -19.75 -17.12 13.85
C GLY A 272 -18.35 -17.64 13.58
N PHE A 273 -17.68 -17.04 12.60
CA PHE A 273 -16.25 -17.24 12.39
C PHE A 273 -15.57 -15.89 12.47
N ASN A 274 -14.87 -15.65 13.57
CA ASN A 274 -14.08 -14.45 13.76
C ASN A 274 -12.62 -14.76 13.45
N PHE A 275 -12.06 -13.92 12.58
CA PHE A 275 -10.73 -14.08 12.07
C PHE A 275 -9.91 -12.85 12.40
N ARG A 276 -8.89 -12.99 13.26
CA ARG A 276 -8.04 -11.87 13.69
C ARG A 276 -6.58 -12.18 13.39
N ILE A 277 -5.90 -11.20 12.77
CA ILE A 277 -4.44 -11.20 12.65
C ILE A 277 -3.94 -10.05 13.51
N VAL A 278 -3.03 -10.37 14.42
CA VAL A 278 -2.26 -9.35 15.17
C VAL A 278 -0.93 -9.18 14.45
N ASP A 279 -0.54 -7.95 14.15
CA ASP A 279 0.70 -7.67 13.46
C ASP A 279 1.91 -8.16 14.29
N LEU A 280 2.88 -8.79 13.62
CA LEU A 280 4.05 -9.36 14.30
C LEU A 280 4.85 -8.30 15.10
N PRO A 281 5.12 -7.08 14.57
CA PRO A 281 5.73 -6.01 15.35
C PRO A 281 4.86 -5.59 16.53
N GLU A 282 3.53 -5.59 16.39
CA GLU A 282 2.63 -5.25 17.49
C GLU A 282 2.75 -6.28 18.62
N ARG A 283 2.77 -7.57 18.30
CA ARG A 283 2.88 -8.64 19.28
C ARG A 283 4.26 -8.71 19.94
N LEU A 284 5.34 -8.57 19.16
CA LEU A 284 6.71 -8.80 19.64
C LEU A 284 7.40 -7.55 20.17
N LEU A 285 7.16 -6.38 19.55
CA LEU A 285 7.88 -5.15 19.85
C LEU A 285 6.99 -4.15 20.59
N TRP A 286 5.89 -3.72 19.97
CA TRP A 286 5.08 -2.61 20.48
C TRP A 286 4.27 -2.97 21.73
N GLY A 287 3.64 -4.15 21.76
CA GLY A 287 2.83 -4.59 22.89
C GLY A 287 3.63 -4.71 24.20
N PRO A 288 4.80 -5.37 24.21
CA PRO A 288 5.69 -5.36 25.37
C PRO A 288 6.21 -3.98 25.73
N LEU A 289 6.62 -3.17 24.74
CA LEU A 289 7.14 -1.82 24.95
C LEU A 289 6.10 -0.89 25.59
N PHE A 290 4.88 -0.84 25.04
CA PHE A 290 3.80 0.00 25.57
C PHE A 290 3.31 -0.48 26.92
N ARG A 291 3.23 -1.80 27.17
CA ARG A 291 2.93 -2.32 28.52
C ARG A 291 4.03 -1.96 29.51
N GLY A 292 5.29 -2.00 29.09
CA GLY A 292 6.44 -1.55 29.91
C GLY A 292 6.34 -0.07 30.25
N PHE A 293 6.08 0.77 29.26
CA PHE A 293 5.89 2.21 29.45
C PHE A 293 4.68 2.50 30.35
N GLY A 294 3.55 1.82 30.15
CA GLY A 294 2.37 1.95 31.00
C GLY A 294 2.65 1.63 32.46
N ARG A 295 3.36 0.52 32.74
CA ARG A 295 3.78 0.17 34.11
C ARG A 295 4.71 1.20 34.74
N LEU A 296 5.61 1.79 33.95
CA LEU A 296 6.49 2.86 34.43
C LEU A 296 5.68 4.13 34.73
N ALA A 297 4.78 4.51 33.83
CA ALA A 297 3.90 5.66 33.99
C ALA A 297 3.01 5.51 35.23
N GLU A 298 2.45 4.33 35.48
CA GLU A 298 1.69 4.04 36.72
C GLU A 298 2.53 4.20 37.98
N LYS A 299 3.80 3.74 37.97
CA LYS A 299 4.72 3.93 39.11
C LYS A 299 5.05 5.40 39.34
N VAL A 300 5.28 6.18 38.28
CA VAL A 300 5.55 7.62 38.34
C VAL A 300 4.30 8.38 38.79
N HIS A 301 3.12 7.98 38.34
CA HIS A 301 1.86 8.58 38.77
C HIS A 301 1.62 8.45 40.27
N LYS A 302 2.11 7.37 40.91
CA LYS A 302 2.09 7.25 42.39
C LYS A 302 2.90 8.34 43.10
N LEU A 303 3.87 8.98 42.43
CA LEU A 303 4.59 10.14 42.98
C LEU A 303 3.69 11.39 43.01
N GLN A 304 2.62 11.43 42.21
CA GLN A 304 1.61 12.49 42.21
C GLN A 304 0.53 12.21 43.28
N SER A 305 0.97 12.05 44.54
CA SER A 305 0.14 11.61 45.66
C SER A 305 -0.89 12.65 46.16
N GLY A 306 -0.87 13.86 45.61
CA GLY A 306 -1.76 14.96 46.00
C GLY A 306 -1.34 15.73 47.26
N TYR A 307 -0.32 15.24 47.98
CA TYR A 307 0.19 15.90 49.19
C TYR A 307 1.27 16.94 48.85
N LEU A 308 1.00 18.22 49.16
CA LEU A 308 1.89 19.33 48.85
C LEU A 308 3.31 19.18 49.44
N HIS A 309 3.42 18.68 50.67
CA HIS A 309 4.70 18.49 51.35
C HIS A 309 5.62 17.50 50.61
N PHE A 310 5.05 16.46 49.99
CA PHE A 310 5.81 15.50 49.20
C PHE A 310 6.39 16.13 47.93
N TYR A 311 5.64 17.04 47.29
CA TYR A 311 6.12 17.79 46.13
C TYR A 311 7.25 18.76 46.46
N ILE A 312 7.17 19.44 47.61
CA ILE A 312 8.25 20.33 48.08
C ILE A 312 9.53 19.52 48.33
N LEU A 313 9.42 18.34 48.96
CA LEU A 313 10.55 17.45 49.17
C LEU A 313 11.17 16.98 47.84
N LEU A 314 10.34 16.55 46.88
CA LEU A 314 10.81 16.13 45.56
C LEU A 314 11.54 17.27 44.83
N MET A 315 11.01 18.49 44.91
CA MET A 315 11.63 19.68 44.30
C MET A 315 12.97 20.01 44.96
N MET A 316 13.06 19.96 46.30
CA MET A 316 14.32 20.19 47.02
C MET A 316 15.37 19.14 46.65
N LEU A 317 14.99 17.86 46.59
CA LEU A 317 15.89 16.77 46.18
C LEU A 317 16.36 16.95 44.73
N ALA A 318 15.47 17.35 43.82
CA ALA A 318 15.83 17.64 42.43
C ALA A 318 16.83 18.81 42.34
N LEU A 319 16.62 19.89 43.11
CA LEU A 319 17.55 21.03 43.15
C LEU A 319 18.93 20.63 43.70
N LEU A 320 18.98 19.84 44.78
CA LEU A 320 20.22 19.31 45.32
C LEU A 320 20.94 18.42 44.29
N ALA A 321 20.19 17.53 43.60
CA ALA A 321 20.75 16.68 42.56
C ALA A 321 21.33 17.50 41.39
N MET A 322 20.63 18.56 40.95
CA MET A 322 21.13 19.47 39.92
C MET A 322 22.37 20.25 40.37
N LEU A 323 22.43 20.68 41.64
CA LEU A 323 23.59 21.37 42.18
C LEU A 323 24.82 20.45 42.23
N VAL A 324 24.64 19.23 42.73
CA VAL A 324 25.69 18.19 42.74
C VAL A 324 26.15 17.90 41.32
N TRP A 325 25.22 17.72 40.38
CA TRP A 325 25.55 17.54 38.97
C TRP A 325 26.37 18.72 38.43
N GLY A 326 25.96 19.95 38.72
CA GLY A 326 26.70 21.15 38.33
C GLY A 326 28.11 21.20 38.92
N MET A 327 28.31 20.76 40.17
CA MET A 327 29.64 20.75 40.78
C MET A 327 30.59 19.72 40.15
N PHE A 328 30.06 18.58 39.71
CA PHE A 328 30.88 17.49 39.16
C PHE A 328 31.04 17.53 37.63
N PHE A 329 30.07 18.09 36.91
CA PHE A 329 30.03 18.05 35.44
C PHE A 329 30.16 19.43 34.75
N HIS A 330 30.32 20.52 35.51
CA HIS A 330 30.75 21.79 34.94
C HIS A 330 32.28 21.81 34.87
N ALA A 331 32.83 21.51 33.69
CA ALA A 331 34.23 21.79 33.41
C ALA A 331 34.46 23.31 33.52
N PRO A 332 35.53 23.79 34.18
CA PRO A 332 35.87 25.20 34.14
C PRO A 332 36.08 25.59 32.68
N ALA A 333 35.45 26.68 32.24
CA ALA A 333 35.71 27.26 30.93
C ALA A 333 37.22 27.49 30.78
N ALA A 334 37.87 26.68 29.95
CA ALA A 334 39.25 26.90 29.56
C ALA A 334 39.29 28.14 28.65
N GLY A 335 40.02 29.17 29.11
CA GLY A 335 40.39 30.35 28.33
C GLY A 335 40.00 31.64 29.07
N GLY A 336 40.92 32.54 29.40
CA GLY A 336 42.32 32.65 29.06
C GLY A 336 42.70 34.13 29.20
N ARG A 337 43.65 34.41 30.09
CA ARG A 337 44.70 35.43 29.99
C ARG A 337 45.85 34.97 30.86
#